data_AF-A0A7X5VL08-F1
#
_entry.id   AF-A0A7X5VL08-F1
#
_cell.length_a   1.000
_cell.length_b   1.000
_cell.length_c   1.000
_cell.angle_alpha   90.00
_cell.angle_beta   90.00
_cell.angle_gamma   90.00
#
_symmetry.space_group_name_H-M   'P 1'
#
loop_
_entity.id
_entity.type
_entity.pdbx_description
1 polymer ?
#
loop_
_entity_poly.entity_id
_entity_poly.type
_entity_poly.pdbx_seq_one_letter_code
_entity_poly.pdbx_strand_id
1 'polypeptide(L)'
;MALSTAQQEYQLLLAETIAREVDIHVDGLRAELLRVSQTLGGAIRRTGGPNADLRRDLAAVVDERMPYLRYDEARGGRRSIVTGELAAEIKPSFDGSLEEATKVLSDGSRSRPDTTIVSQPILAGAPPRAHLVISAPVLSRGKLRGVLSSLVDLEH
;
A
#
# COMPACT_ATOMS: atom_id res chain seq x y z
N MET A 1 -37.22 -11.53 -23.99
CA MET A 1 -36.83 -11.49 -22.56
C MET A 1 -35.68 -12.44 -22.23
N ALA A 2 -35.62 -13.67 -22.77
CA ALA A 2 -34.49 -14.58 -22.50
C ALA A 2 -33.09 -14.05 -22.91
N LEU A 3 -32.99 -13.28 -23.99
CA LEU A 3 -31.71 -12.72 -24.47
C LEU A 3 -31.13 -11.65 -23.52
N SER A 4 -31.97 -10.81 -22.91
CA SER A 4 -31.49 -9.78 -21.98
C SER A 4 -31.05 -10.37 -20.65
N THR A 5 -31.72 -11.43 -20.19
CA THR A 5 -31.34 -12.16 -18.97
C THR A 5 -30.00 -12.87 -19.16
N ALA A 6 -29.80 -13.58 -20.28
CA ALA A 6 -28.53 -14.22 -20.58
C ALA A 6 -27.36 -13.21 -20.71
N GLN A 7 -27.62 -12.03 -21.28
CA GLN A 7 -26.62 -10.96 -21.37
C GLN A 7 -26.25 -10.37 -20.00
N GLN A 8 -27.23 -10.21 -19.10
CA GLN A 8 -27.00 -9.76 -17.72
C GLN A 8 -26.23 -10.80 -16.91
N GLU A 9 -26.60 -12.08 -17.00
CA GLU A 9 -25.89 -13.19 -16.33
C GLU A 9 -24.44 -13.29 -16.79
N TYR A 10 -24.20 -13.13 -18.10
CA TYR A 10 -22.84 -13.10 -18.65
C TYR A 10 -22.03 -11.90 -18.13
N GLN A 11 -22.63 -10.71 -18.05
CA GLN A 11 -21.97 -9.53 -17.49
C GLN A 11 -21.62 -9.70 -16.01
N LEU A 12 -22.48 -10.35 -15.23
CA LEU A 12 -22.23 -10.65 -13.81
C LEU A 12 -21.09 -11.65 -13.65
N LEU A 13 -21.06 -12.73 -14.45
CA LEU A 13 -19.98 -13.71 -14.42
C LEU A 13 -18.63 -13.09 -14.81
N LEU A 14 -18.62 -12.21 -15.81
CA LEU A 14 -17.41 -11.44 -16.17
C LEU A 14 -16.97 -10.54 -15.03
N ALA A 15 -17.89 -9.78 -14.42
CA ALA A 15 -17.57 -8.90 -13.30
C ALA A 15 -17.03 -9.68 -12.09
N GLU A 16 -17.59 -10.86 -11.78
CA GLU A 16 -17.11 -11.72 -10.69
C GLU A 16 -15.70 -12.24 -10.98
N THR A 17 -15.43 -12.64 -12.23
CA THR A 17 -14.11 -13.13 -12.64
C THR A 17 -13.06 -12.03 -12.51
N ILE A 18 -13.36 -10.82 -13.02
CA ILE A 18 -12.48 -9.66 -12.91
C ILE A 18 -12.23 -9.28 -11.45
N ALA A 19 -13.29 -9.24 -10.62
CA ALA A 19 -13.17 -8.93 -9.21
C ALA A 19 -12.25 -9.92 -8.49
N ARG A 20 -12.40 -11.23 -8.78
CA ARG A 20 -11.54 -12.26 -8.20
C ARG A 20 -10.08 -12.11 -8.62
N GLU A 21 -9.81 -11.80 -9.88
CA GLU A 21 -8.44 -11.57 -10.36
C GLU A 21 -7.79 -10.37 -9.68
N VAL A 22 -8.53 -9.27 -9.55
CA VAL A 22 -8.08 -8.07 -8.83
C VAL A 22 -7.82 -8.39 -7.35
N ASP A 23 -8.71 -9.13 -6.69
CA ASP A 23 -8.53 -9.53 -5.28
C ASP A 23 -7.25 -10.34 -5.09
N ILE A 24 -7.01 -11.35 -5.94
CA ILE A 24 -5.79 -12.18 -5.88
C ILE A 24 -4.54 -11.33 -6.08
N HIS A 25 -4.57 -10.41 -7.05
CA HIS A 25 -3.46 -9.53 -7.35
C HIS A 25 -3.15 -8.60 -6.17
N VAL A 26 -4.17 -7.95 -5.61
CA VAL A 26 -4.04 -7.08 -4.44
C VAL A 26 -3.53 -7.85 -3.23
N ASP A 27 -3.99 -9.08 -2.99
CA ASP A 27 -3.48 -9.91 -1.90
C ASP A 27 -2.00 -10.27 -2.06
N GLY A 28 -1.54 -10.52 -3.29
CA GLY A 28 -0.12 -10.70 -3.59
C GLY A 28 0.73 -9.48 -3.22
N LEU A 29 0.26 -8.28 -3.60
CA LEU A 29 0.92 -7.02 -3.29
C LEU A 29 0.88 -6.70 -1.79
N ARG A 30 -0.23 -6.99 -1.09
CA ARG A 30 -0.33 -6.86 0.37
C ARG A 30 0.72 -7.72 1.07
N ALA A 31 0.84 -8.98 0.66
CA ALA A 31 1.84 -9.90 1.22
C ALA A 31 3.27 -9.41 0.96
N GLU A 32 3.54 -8.87 -0.23
CA GLU A 32 4.83 -8.28 -0.57
C GLU A 32 5.17 -7.07 0.30
N LEU A 33 4.25 -6.09 0.39
CA LEU A 33 4.45 -4.91 1.23
C LEU A 33 4.66 -5.26 2.70
N LEU A 34 3.93 -6.27 3.19
CA LEU A 34 4.06 -6.76 4.56
C LEU A 34 5.44 -7.36 4.83
N ARG A 35 5.99 -8.16 3.90
CA ARG A 35 7.37 -8.69 4.02
C ARG A 35 8.39 -7.57 4.08
N VAL A 36 8.18 -6.52 3.29
CA VAL A 36 9.05 -5.34 3.26
C VAL A 36 8.96 -4.57 4.58
N SER A 37 7.75 -4.33 5.11
CA SER A 37 7.55 -3.63 6.38
C SER A 37 8.17 -4.38 7.58
N GLN A 38 8.13 -5.71 7.57
CA GLN A 38 8.76 -6.56 8.58
C GLN A 38 10.29 -6.51 8.50
N THR A 39 10.84 -6.58 7.28
CA THR A 39 12.28 -6.44 7.03
C THR A 39 12.80 -5.09 7.51
N LEU A 40 12.04 -4.03 7.18
CA LEU A 40 12.26 -2.65 7.59
C LEU A 40 12.27 -2.50 9.13
N GLY A 41 11.29 -3.09 9.82
CA GLY A 41 11.24 -3.11 11.28
C GLY A 41 12.42 -3.83 11.94
N GLY A 42 12.91 -4.88 11.28
CA GLY A 42 14.15 -5.59 11.64
C GLY A 42 15.42 -4.77 11.41
N ALA A 43 15.47 -3.97 10.34
CA ALA A 43 16.59 -3.08 10.02
C ALA A 43 16.66 -1.89 10.99
N ILE A 44 15.54 -1.21 11.27
CA ILE A 44 15.46 -0.12 12.25
C ILE A 44 15.94 -0.58 13.63
N ARG A 45 15.71 -1.84 14.00
CA ARG A 45 16.21 -2.44 15.24
C ARG A 45 17.74 -2.42 15.32
N ARG A 46 18.43 -2.63 14.20
CA ARG A 46 19.90 -2.72 14.12
C ARG A 46 20.55 -1.34 14.04
N THR A 47 19.97 -0.42 13.27
CA THR A 47 20.55 0.88 12.94
C THR A 47 20.11 1.99 13.90
N GLY A 48 19.07 1.76 14.71
CA GLY A 48 18.53 2.76 15.63
C GLY A 48 17.60 3.79 14.98
N GLY A 49 17.33 3.68 13.68
CA GLY A 49 16.41 4.57 12.99
C GLY A 49 16.51 4.53 11.46
N PRO A 50 15.65 5.30 10.77
CA PRO A 50 15.71 5.50 9.33
C PRO A 50 17.04 6.16 8.91
N ASN A 51 17.84 5.46 8.09
CA ASN A 51 19.14 5.93 7.58
C ASN A 51 19.24 5.74 6.04
N ALA A 52 20.39 6.12 5.46
CA ALA A 52 20.62 6.02 4.01
C ALA A 52 20.55 4.57 3.49
N ASP A 53 20.95 3.59 4.29
CA ASP A 53 20.85 2.16 3.92
C ASP A 53 19.38 1.74 3.78
N LEU A 54 18.51 2.25 4.65
CA LEU A 54 17.08 1.98 4.61
C LEU A 54 16.41 2.51 3.34
N ARG A 55 16.86 3.65 2.83
CA ARG A 55 16.40 4.17 1.54
C ARG A 55 16.83 3.25 0.39
N ARG A 56 18.05 2.72 0.43
CA ARG A 56 18.54 1.76 -0.58
C ARG A 56 17.75 0.46 -0.54
N ASP A 57 17.46 -0.05 0.66
CA ASP A 57 16.67 -1.26 0.85
C ASP A 57 15.24 -1.08 0.31
N LEU A 58 14.62 0.08 0.53
CA LEU A 58 13.31 0.41 -0.05
C LEU A 58 13.36 0.60 -1.58
N ALA A 59 14.43 1.17 -2.11
CA ALA A 59 14.62 1.34 -3.55
C ALA A 59 14.72 0.01 -4.30
N ALA A 60 15.25 -1.03 -3.67
CA ALA A 60 15.34 -2.36 -4.25
C ALA A 60 13.98 -3.08 -4.36
N VAL A 61 12.94 -2.54 -3.71
CA VAL A 61 11.58 -3.11 -3.66
C VAL A 61 10.65 -2.40 -4.64
N VAL A 62 10.94 -1.14 -5.01
CA VAL A 62 10.14 -0.41 -6.00
C VAL A 62 10.27 -1.09 -7.36
N ASP A 63 9.14 -1.50 -7.91
CA ASP A 63 8.99 -2.06 -9.25
C ASP A 63 7.80 -1.41 -9.98
N GLU A 64 7.42 -1.94 -11.14
CA GLU A 64 6.31 -1.42 -11.95
C GLU A 64 4.96 -1.49 -11.21
N ARG A 65 4.79 -2.42 -10.26
CA ARG A 65 3.55 -2.66 -9.52
C ARG A 65 3.48 -1.84 -8.23
N MET A 66 4.64 -1.49 -7.67
CA MET A 66 4.79 -0.60 -6.51
C MET A 66 5.69 0.59 -6.85
N PRO A 67 5.26 1.47 -7.78
CA PRO A 67 6.12 2.54 -8.32
C PRO A 67 6.51 3.61 -7.29
N TYR A 68 5.81 3.65 -6.15
CA TYR A 68 6.05 4.63 -5.10
C TYR A 68 5.90 4.00 -3.72
N LEU A 69 6.92 4.16 -2.89
CA LEU A 69 6.93 3.73 -1.49
C LEU A 69 7.25 4.91 -0.57
N ARG A 70 6.50 5.04 0.52
CA ARG A 70 6.75 6.02 1.57
C ARG A 70 6.66 5.39 2.94
N TYR A 71 7.73 5.52 3.71
CA TYR A 71 7.77 5.22 5.14
C TYR A 71 7.64 6.51 5.95
N ASP A 72 6.64 6.59 6.81
CA ASP A 72 6.47 7.69 7.77
C ASP A 72 6.70 7.19 9.20
N GLU A 73 7.71 7.78 9.87
CA GLU A 73 8.02 7.46 11.26
C GLU A 73 6.95 8.00 12.22
N ALA A 74 6.47 7.15 13.14
CA ALA A 74 5.42 7.49 14.10
C ALA A 74 5.93 8.30 15.31
N ARG A 75 7.25 8.34 15.58
CA ARG A 75 7.83 9.03 16.75
C ARG A 75 9.04 9.87 16.34
N GLY A 76 9.10 11.12 16.79
CA GLY A 76 10.35 11.91 16.73
C GLY A 76 10.49 12.93 15.59
N GLY A 77 9.38 13.51 15.12
CA GLY A 77 9.40 14.57 14.11
C GLY A 77 9.44 14.01 12.69
N ARG A 78 8.29 13.46 12.24
CA ARG A 78 7.96 13.01 10.87
C ARG A 78 9.16 12.92 9.92
N ARG A 79 9.99 11.90 10.10
CA ARG A 79 10.99 11.54 9.10
C ARG A 79 10.30 10.64 8.10
N SER A 80 10.18 11.14 6.87
CA SER A 80 9.67 10.36 5.74
C SER A 80 10.84 9.88 4.89
N ILE A 81 10.85 8.58 4.58
CA ILE A 81 11.68 8.05 3.50
C ILE A 81 10.75 7.78 2.33
N VAL A 82 11.09 8.34 1.17
CA VAL A 82 10.35 8.19 -0.07
C VAL A 82 11.24 7.53 -1.10
N THR A 83 10.67 6.61 -1.87
CA THR A 83 11.29 6.03 -3.06
C THR A 83 10.29 6.01 -4.20
N GLY A 84 10.76 6.30 -5.42
CA GLY A 84 9.90 6.49 -6.59
C GLY A 84 9.37 7.93 -6.71
N GLU A 85 8.58 8.15 -7.75
CA GLU A 85 7.93 9.43 -8.02
C GLU A 85 6.42 9.28 -7.97
N LEU A 86 5.74 10.33 -7.50
CA LEU A 86 4.29 10.36 -7.39
C LEU A 86 3.76 11.53 -8.22
N ALA A 87 2.81 11.24 -9.11
CA ALA A 87 2.14 12.28 -9.87
C ALA A 87 1.45 13.28 -8.93
N ALA A 88 1.56 14.57 -9.24
CA ALA A 88 1.06 15.65 -8.39
C ALA A 88 -0.46 15.55 -8.15
N GLU A 89 -1.20 15.00 -9.11
CA GLU A 89 -2.65 14.77 -9.01
C GLU A 89 -3.04 13.64 -8.05
N ILE A 90 -2.20 12.60 -7.90
CA ILE A 90 -2.45 11.46 -7.00
C ILE A 90 -2.03 11.79 -5.57
N LYS A 91 -1.04 12.67 -5.42
CA LYS A 91 -0.42 13.01 -4.13
C LYS A 91 -1.42 13.35 -3.01
N PRO A 92 -2.47 14.17 -3.20
CA PRO A 92 -3.41 14.47 -2.13
C PRO A 92 -4.17 13.24 -1.64
N SER A 93 -4.61 12.38 -2.56
CA SER A 93 -5.32 11.14 -2.25
C SER A 93 -4.41 10.12 -1.56
N PHE A 94 -3.15 10.05 -1.98
CA PHE A 94 -2.13 9.25 -1.32
C PHE A 94 -1.89 9.70 0.12
N ASP A 95 -1.65 11.00 0.32
CA ASP A 95 -1.39 11.58 1.63
C ASP A 95 -2.59 11.38 2.58
N GLY A 96 -3.81 11.55 2.08
CA GLY A 96 -5.03 11.29 2.85
C GLY A 96 -5.16 9.83 3.29
N SER A 97 -4.89 8.89 2.37
CA SER A 97 -4.94 7.45 2.64
C SER A 97 -3.86 7.02 3.65
N LEU A 98 -2.66 7.58 3.55
CA LEU A 98 -1.58 7.36 4.51
C LEU A 98 -1.92 7.93 5.89
N GLU A 99 -2.53 9.11 5.96
CA GLU A 99 -2.95 9.71 7.24
C GLU A 99 -4.01 8.84 7.93
N GLU A 100 -5.02 8.38 7.19
CA GLU A 100 -6.05 7.47 7.68
C GLU A 100 -5.44 6.16 8.17
N ALA A 101 -4.59 5.53 7.36
CA ALA A 101 -3.93 4.30 7.74
C ALA A 101 -3.06 4.46 9.00
N THR A 102 -2.38 5.60 9.12
CA THR A 102 -1.59 5.94 10.30
C THR A 102 -2.45 6.05 11.55
N LYS A 103 -3.61 6.71 11.48
CA LYS A 103 -4.56 6.80 12.60
C LYS A 103 -5.02 5.40 13.02
N VAL A 104 -5.53 4.61 12.07
CA VAL A 104 -6.04 3.25 12.34
C VAL A 104 -4.96 2.34 12.94
N LEU A 105 -3.74 2.34 12.39
CA LEU A 105 -2.65 1.50 12.88
C LEU A 105 -2.07 1.97 14.22
N SER A 106 -2.21 3.26 14.55
CA SER A 106 -1.75 3.84 15.82
C SER A 106 -2.77 3.72 16.95
N ASP A 107 -4.07 3.79 16.63
CA ASP A 107 -5.16 3.63 17.59
C ASP A 107 -5.37 2.16 18.00
N GLY A 108 -4.86 1.22 17.20
CA GLY A 108 -4.81 -0.19 17.53
C GLY A 108 -3.92 -0.48 18.74
N SER A 109 -4.55 -0.73 19.90
CA SER A 109 -3.91 -1.13 21.16
C SER A 109 -2.98 -2.35 21.08
N ARG A 110 -2.98 -3.07 19.95
CA ARG A 110 -1.89 -3.95 19.49
C ARG A 110 -1.86 -3.93 17.96
N SER A 111 -1.07 -3.04 17.35
CA SER A 111 -0.77 -3.12 15.91
C SER A 111 -0.25 -4.53 15.60
N ARG A 112 -1.01 -5.32 14.84
CA ARG A 112 -0.63 -6.71 14.53
C ARG A 112 0.36 -6.73 13.35
N PRO A 113 1.38 -7.60 13.39
CA PRO A 113 2.43 -7.64 12.38
C PRO A 113 1.97 -8.08 10.98
N ASP A 114 0.72 -8.50 10.85
CA ASP A 114 0.07 -9.05 9.66
C ASP A 114 -1.06 -8.17 9.10
N THR A 115 -1.32 -7.01 9.70
CA THR A 115 -2.39 -6.12 9.25
C THR A 115 -1.92 -5.21 8.13
N THR A 116 -2.72 -5.11 7.07
CA THR A 116 -2.57 -4.10 6.02
C THR A 116 -3.87 -3.32 5.86
N ILE A 117 -3.79 -2.05 5.51
CA ILE A 117 -4.94 -1.21 5.15
C ILE A 117 -4.86 -0.94 3.66
N VAL A 118 -6.00 -1.09 2.97
CA VAL A 118 -6.13 -0.79 1.55
C VAL A 118 -7.09 0.37 1.41
N SER A 119 -6.72 1.39 0.65
CA SER A 119 -7.58 2.55 0.39
C SER A 119 -8.74 2.20 -0.53
N GLN A 120 -9.69 3.13 -0.65
CA GLN A 120 -10.59 3.13 -1.81
C GLN A 120 -9.78 3.34 -3.11
N PRO A 121 -10.27 2.86 -4.27
CA PRO A 121 -9.67 3.12 -5.57
C PRO A 121 -9.57 4.62 -5.87
N ILE A 122 -8.40 5.04 -6.37
CA ILE A 122 -8.11 6.39 -6.83
C ILE A 122 -8.07 6.35 -8.35
N LEU A 123 -9.00 7.07 -9.00
CA LEU A 123 -8.98 7.25 -10.46
C LEU A 123 -8.23 8.54 -10.78
N ALA A 124 -7.13 8.43 -11.51
CA ALA A 124 -6.28 9.56 -11.90
C ALA A 124 -5.70 9.36 -13.31
N GLY A 125 -5.21 10.43 -13.92
CA GLY A 125 -4.63 10.43 -15.27
C GLY A 125 -5.63 10.65 -16.41
N ALA A 126 -5.08 10.79 -17.61
CA ALA A 126 -5.81 10.84 -18.88
C ALA A 126 -5.10 9.94 -19.92
N PRO A 127 -5.60 8.71 -20.20
CA PRO A 127 -6.85 8.14 -19.71
C PRO A 127 -6.85 7.80 -18.21
N PRO A 128 -8.03 7.71 -17.54
CA PRO A 128 -8.11 7.39 -16.13
C PRO A 128 -7.60 5.98 -15.84
N ARG A 129 -6.71 5.86 -14.87
CA ARG A 129 -6.19 4.59 -14.33
C ARG A 129 -6.57 4.41 -12.88
N ALA A 130 -6.83 3.16 -12.49
CA ALA A 130 -7.16 2.82 -11.11
C ALA A 130 -5.91 2.54 -10.27
N HIS A 131 -5.77 3.29 -9.19
CA HIS A 131 -4.68 3.12 -8.23
C HIS A 131 -5.21 2.79 -6.84
N LEU A 132 -4.39 2.11 -6.04
CA LEU A 132 -4.66 1.85 -4.63
C LEU A 132 -3.48 2.29 -3.77
N VAL A 133 -3.77 2.61 -2.52
CA VAL A 133 -2.75 2.77 -1.49
C VAL A 133 -2.85 1.60 -0.54
N ILE A 134 -1.78 0.81 -0.47
CA ILE A 134 -1.65 -0.28 0.50
C ILE A 134 -0.71 0.21 1.59
N SER A 135 -1.10 0.06 2.85
CA SER A 135 -0.33 0.50 4.01
C SER A 135 -0.12 -0.65 4.98
N ALA A 136 1.10 -0.79 5.51
CA ALA A 136 1.47 -1.80 6.47
C ALA A 136 2.21 -1.17 7.66
N PRO A 137 2.01 -1.67 8.90
CA PRO A 137 2.74 -1.20 10.05
C PRO A 137 4.18 -1.69 10.00
N VAL A 138 5.10 -0.81 10.39
CA VAL A 138 6.51 -1.15 10.61
C VAL A 138 6.71 -1.35 12.09
N LEU A 139 6.91 -2.60 12.50
CA LEU A 139 7.04 -2.97 13.92
C LEU A 139 8.48 -3.31 14.26
N SER A 140 8.95 -2.82 15.41
CA SER A 140 10.24 -3.21 15.98
C SER A 140 10.07 -3.59 17.44
N ARG A 141 10.41 -4.85 17.77
CA ARG A 141 10.16 -5.45 19.11
C ARG A 141 8.69 -5.32 19.55
N GLY A 142 7.76 -5.55 18.62
CA GLY A 142 6.32 -5.46 18.88
C GLY A 142 5.79 -4.03 19.09
N LYS A 143 6.61 -2.99 18.87
CA LYS A 143 6.20 -1.59 18.95
C LYS A 143 6.12 -0.99 17.56
N LEU A 144 5.05 -0.23 17.31
CA LEU A 144 4.90 0.56 16.10
C LEU A 144 6.03 1.60 16.00
N ARG A 145 6.75 1.56 14.88
CA ARG A 145 7.80 2.53 14.53
C ARG A 145 7.33 3.51 13.48
N GLY A 146 6.43 3.09 12.60
CA GLY A 146 5.89 3.91 11.53
C GLY A 146 4.97 3.11 10.64
N VAL A 147 4.56 3.73 9.54
CA VAL A 147 3.73 3.11 8.51
C VAL A 147 4.49 3.15 7.19
N LEU A 148 4.50 2.03 6.48
CA LEU A 148 4.99 1.93 5.12
C LEU A 148 3.78 1.87 4.19
N SER A 149 3.69 2.79 3.24
CA SER A 149 2.61 2.85 2.25
C SER A 149 3.16 2.79 0.85
N SER A 150 2.50 2.02 -0.01
CA SER A 150 2.78 1.92 -1.44
C SER A 150 1.62 2.46 -2.25
N LEU A 151 1.93 3.16 -3.34
CA LEU A 151 0.98 3.28 -4.45
C LEU A 151 1.05 1.98 -5.26
N VAL A 152 -0.10 1.50 -5.68
CA VAL A 152 -0.27 0.36 -6.58
C VAL A 152 -1.03 0.85 -7.80
N ASP A 153 -0.54 0.50 -8.98
CA ASP A 153 -1.27 0.64 -10.24
C ASP A 153 -1.94 -0.71 -10.56
N LEU A 154 -3.26 -0.74 -10.71
CA LEU A 154 -4.03 -1.97 -10.97
C LEU A 154 -3.98 -2.41 -12.43
N GLU A 155 -3.40 -1.61 -13.32
CA GLU A 155 -3.31 -1.90 -14.75
C GLU A 155 -1.96 -2.50 -15.17
N HIS A 156 -1.07 -2.81 -14.22
CA HIS A 156 0.25 -3.43 -14.45
C HIS A 156 0.41 -4.81 -13.78
#